data_AF-A0A960D9M6-F1
#
_entry.id   AF-A0A960D9M6-F1
#
_cell.length_a   1.000
_cell.length_b   1.000
_cell.length_c   1.000
_cell.angle_alpha   90.00
_cell.angle_beta   90.00
_cell.angle_gamma   90.00
#
_symmetry.space_group_name_H-M   'P 1'
#
loop_
_entity.id
_entity.type
_entity.pdbx_description
1 polymer ?
#
loop_
_entity_poly.entity_id
_entity_poly.type
_entity_poly.pdbx_seq_one_letter_code
_entity_poly.pdbx_strand_id
1 'polypeptide(L)'
;MLEDDTAVGAKTEVDEATEVEETEAAGAEADSDDESTDEADADADGGETDAADTDAGEAGSDTPKRRIQWPRVVAFGLLPALALLLALGAGYLKWLDNSVRNSDVAAATSVQAAKDTTIALLSYQPDTVEQQLGAARDLLTGEFRESYTALTNDVVIPGAKEKQIAAVASVPAAASVSATPSEAVVLVFVNQTVSVGQDPPTDTASSVRVTLEKVGDRWLISKFDPV
;
A
#
# COMPACT_ATOMS: atom_id res chain seq x y z
N MET A 1 -29.18 -26.62 -71.57
CA MET A 1 -27.72 -26.85 -71.43
C MET A 1 -27.44 -26.86 -69.93
N LEU A 2 -27.49 -28.07 -69.34
CA LEU A 2 -26.85 -28.57 -68.10
C LEU A 2 -26.88 -27.63 -66.87
N GLU A 3 -27.65 -27.86 -65.79
CA GLU A 3 -27.68 -28.98 -64.83
C GLU A 3 -26.33 -29.28 -64.14
N ASP A 4 -26.36 -29.17 -62.81
CA ASP A 4 -25.74 -30.01 -61.77
C ASP A 4 -24.62 -29.48 -60.83
N ASP A 5 -24.78 -29.92 -59.58
CA ASP A 5 -23.92 -30.04 -58.39
C ASP A 5 -23.64 -28.81 -57.46
N THR A 6 -24.29 -28.66 -56.29
CA THR A 6 -24.20 -29.40 -55.00
C THR A 6 -22.86 -29.14 -54.28
N ALA A 7 -22.78 -28.22 -53.31
CA ALA A 7 -22.94 -28.36 -51.84
C ALA A 7 -21.77 -29.00 -51.07
N VAL A 8 -21.69 -28.62 -49.77
CA VAL A 8 -20.81 -29.13 -48.69
C VAL A 8 -19.44 -28.43 -48.64
N GLY A 9 -18.97 -27.84 -47.55
CA GLY A 9 -19.32 -27.95 -46.12
C GLY A 9 -18.06 -28.27 -45.32
N ALA A 10 -17.57 -27.31 -44.53
CA ALA A 10 -16.65 -27.47 -43.39
C ALA A 10 -16.56 -26.07 -42.76
N LYS A 11 -17.18 -25.71 -41.63
CA LYS A 11 -17.28 -26.32 -40.29
C LYS A 11 -15.89 -26.60 -39.68
N THR A 12 -15.43 -25.60 -38.95
CA THR A 12 -14.32 -25.61 -37.97
C THR A 12 -14.66 -24.42 -37.07
N GLU A 13 -15.32 -24.46 -35.91
CA GLU A 13 -15.47 -25.45 -34.83
C GLU A 13 -14.14 -26.02 -34.34
N VAL A 14 -13.51 -25.22 -33.49
CA VAL A 14 -12.54 -25.56 -32.42
C VAL A 14 -13.06 -24.65 -31.29
N ASP A 15 -13.82 -25.07 -30.28
CA ASP A 15 -13.69 -26.20 -29.37
C ASP A 15 -12.26 -26.42 -28.87
N GLU A 16 -11.88 -25.62 -27.88
CA GLU A 16 -11.00 -26.10 -26.82
C GLU A 16 -11.57 -25.60 -25.49
N ALA A 17 -12.31 -26.50 -24.85
CA ALA A 17 -12.60 -26.48 -23.43
C ALA A 17 -11.30 -26.71 -22.64
N THR A 18 -11.13 -26.02 -21.52
CA THR A 18 -10.43 -26.58 -20.36
C THR A 18 -11.23 -26.25 -19.11
N GLU A 19 -12.03 -27.24 -18.77
CA GLU A 19 -12.63 -27.55 -17.49
C GLU A 19 -11.52 -27.84 -16.47
N VAL A 20 -11.58 -27.23 -15.28
CA VAL A 20 -10.88 -27.75 -14.09
C VAL A 20 -11.80 -27.61 -12.88
N GLU A 21 -12.45 -28.75 -12.63
CA GLU A 21 -12.82 -29.38 -11.36
C GLU A 21 -13.02 -28.54 -10.09
N GLU A 22 -14.29 -28.57 -9.69
CA GLU A 22 -14.78 -28.63 -8.31
C GLU A 22 -14.04 -29.71 -7.50
N THR A 23 -13.45 -29.32 -6.37
CA THR A 23 -13.11 -30.24 -5.28
C THR A 23 -13.62 -29.68 -3.96
N GLU A 24 -14.79 -30.19 -3.54
CA GLU A 24 -15.16 -30.29 -2.14
C GLU A 24 -14.20 -31.25 -1.41
N ALA A 25 -13.66 -30.82 -0.27
CA ALA A 25 -13.44 -31.70 0.87
C ALA A 25 -13.31 -30.89 2.17
N ALA A 26 -14.18 -31.24 3.10
CA ALA A 26 -14.39 -30.68 4.42
C ALA A 26 -13.29 -31.03 5.46
N GLY A 27 -13.29 -30.30 6.57
CA GLY A 27 -13.08 -30.89 7.90
C GLY A 27 -12.19 -30.12 8.87
N ALA A 28 -12.65 -30.07 10.13
CA ALA A 28 -12.07 -29.49 11.36
C ALA A 28 -12.32 -27.98 11.53
N GLU A 29 -13.42 -27.49 12.14
CA GLU A 29 -13.98 -27.78 13.48
C GLU A 29 -12.90 -27.73 14.58
N ALA A 30 -12.78 -26.57 15.24
CA ALA A 30 -12.15 -26.42 16.56
C ALA A 30 -12.80 -25.23 17.28
N ASP A 31 -13.99 -25.52 17.81
CA ASP A 31 -14.47 -25.24 19.16
C ASP A 31 -13.58 -24.34 20.04
N SER A 32 -14.15 -23.25 20.55
CA SER A 32 -13.68 -22.53 21.74
C SER A 32 -14.85 -21.76 22.32
N ASP A 33 -15.79 -22.51 22.90
CA ASP A 33 -16.66 -22.01 23.96
C ASP A 33 -15.97 -22.20 25.32
N ASP A 34 -16.49 -21.49 26.32
CA ASP A 34 -16.28 -21.67 27.77
C ASP A 34 -15.09 -20.89 28.39
N GLU A 35 -15.20 -20.13 29.48
CA GLU A 35 -16.25 -19.96 30.48
C GLU A 35 -16.06 -18.55 31.10
N SER A 36 -17.16 -17.86 31.43
CA SER A 36 -17.17 -16.72 32.35
C SER A 36 -17.71 -17.19 33.70
N THR A 37 -17.35 -16.46 34.77
CA THR A 37 -17.65 -16.67 36.20
C THR A 37 -16.65 -17.61 36.90
N ASP A 38 -16.18 -17.38 38.12
CA ASP A 38 -16.92 -16.96 39.31
C ASP A 38 -16.03 -16.24 40.34
N GLU A 39 -16.71 -15.60 41.28
CA GLU A 39 -16.24 -14.80 42.41
C GLU A 39 -15.68 -15.64 43.60
N ALA A 40 -15.46 -14.93 44.72
CA ALA A 40 -15.12 -15.36 46.09
C ALA A 40 -13.61 -15.28 46.41
N ASP A 41 -13.12 -14.28 47.14
CA ASP A 41 -13.47 -13.78 48.48
C ASP A 41 -13.06 -14.73 49.62
N ALA A 42 -12.55 -14.09 50.66
CA ALA A 42 -12.10 -14.57 51.97
C ALA A 42 -10.85 -15.47 52.02
N ASP A 43 -10.06 -15.48 53.09
CA ASP A 43 -9.68 -14.59 54.19
C ASP A 43 -8.92 -15.52 55.16
N ALA A 44 -8.12 -14.92 56.06
CA ALA A 44 -7.60 -15.56 57.28
C ALA A 44 -6.64 -16.75 57.05
N ASP A 45 -5.72 -17.12 57.91
CA ASP A 45 -5.51 -16.92 59.35
C ASP A 45 -4.06 -17.42 59.58
N GLY A 46 -3.32 -17.18 60.64
CA GLY A 46 -3.62 -16.72 61.99
C GLY A 46 -2.26 -16.44 62.65
N GLY A 47 -2.21 -15.59 63.64
CA GLY A 47 -2.39 -16.03 65.03
C GLY A 47 -1.02 -15.91 65.70
N GLU A 48 -0.86 -15.48 66.94
CA GLU A 48 -1.82 -15.26 68.00
C GLU A 48 -1.17 -14.30 69.02
N THR A 49 -2.04 -13.78 69.86
CA THR A 49 -1.88 -12.93 71.05
C THR A 49 -0.82 -13.40 72.06
N ASP A 50 -0.24 -12.47 72.83
CA ASP A 50 -0.58 -12.40 74.27
C ASP A 50 -0.13 -11.08 74.92
N ALA A 51 -0.78 -10.79 76.04
CA ALA A 51 -0.91 -9.52 76.72
C ALA A 51 0.14 -9.23 77.81
N ALA A 52 -0.01 -8.00 78.34
CA ALA A 52 0.17 -7.59 79.74
C ALA A 52 1.47 -6.87 80.16
N ASP A 53 1.25 -5.59 80.47
CA ASP A 53 1.62 -4.88 81.70
C ASP A 53 3.10 -4.60 82.00
N THR A 54 3.49 -3.31 82.02
CA THR A 54 3.69 -2.52 83.25
C THR A 54 4.59 -1.32 82.99
N ASP A 55 4.16 -0.22 83.59
CA ASP A 55 4.74 1.11 83.74
C ASP A 55 6.22 1.21 84.20
N ALA A 56 6.76 2.42 84.02
CA ALA A 56 7.87 3.07 84.72
C ALA A 56 9.31 2.98 84.15
N GLY A 57 9.85 4.17 83.83
CA GLY A 57 11.27 4.48 84.05
C GLY A 57 12.00 5.18 82.91
N GLU A 58 12.03 6.51 82.95
CA GLU A 58 12.97 7.36 82.21
C GLU A 58 14.45 6.93 82.36
N ALA A 59 15.21 6.97 81.27
CA ALA A 59 16.53 7.64 81.20
C ALA A 59 17.09 7.54 79.78
N GLY A 60 17.43 8.68 79.18
CA GLY A 60 17.72 8.82 77.77
C GLY A 60 19.07 8.28 77.29
N SER A 61 19.14 8.12 75.97
CA SER A 61 20.37 8.31 75.19
C SER A 61 20.00 8.59 73.74
N ASP A 62 20.12 9.86 73.33
CA ASP A 62 20.06 10.32 71.94
C ASP A 62 20.98 9.47 71.05
N THR A 63 20.40 8.78 70.08
CA THR A 63 21.16 8.15 68.99
C THR A 63 20.96 8.99 67.73
N PRO A 64 22.02 9.53 67.10
CA PRO A 64 21.86 10.37 65.92
C PRO A 64 21.39 9.50 64.76
N LYS A 65 20.10 9.60 64.40
CA LYS A 65 19.59 8.99 63.17
C LYS A 65 20.37 9.58 61.99
N ARG A 66 21.27 8.78 61.41
CA ARG A 66 21.97 9.10 60.16
C ARG A 66 20.92 9.17 59.07
N ARG A 67 20.37 10.37 58.85
CA ARG A 67 19.37 10.65 57.82
C ARG A 67 20.04 10.45 56.47
N ILE A 68 19.90 9.25 55.92
CA ILE A 68 20.25 8.99 54.52
C ILE A 68 19.46 10.02 53.71
N GLN A 69 20.17 10.81 52.92
CA GLN A 69 19.62 11.93 52.15
C GLN A 69 18.83 11.40 50.95
N TRP A 70 17.81 10.59 51.19
CA TRP A 70 16.84 10.08 50.23
C TRP A 70 16.25 11.15 49.29
N PRO A 71 15.97 12.41 49.71
CA PRO A 71 15.50 13.42 48.76
C PRO A 71 16.53 13.76 47.67
N ARG A 72 17.83 13.59 47.93
CA ARG A 72 18.87 13.81 46.91
C ARG A 72 18.94 12.66 45.91
N VAL A 73 18.72 11.42 46.33
CA VAL A 73 18.73 10.25 45.42
C VAL A 73 17.47 10.22 44.54
N VAL A 74 16.32 10.60 45.11
CA VAL A 74 15.07 10.76 44.34
C VAL A 74 15.19 11.93 43.36
N ALA A 75 15.73 13.08 43.79
CA ALA A 75 15.91 14.23 42.89
C ALA A 75 16.96 14.00 41.79
N PHE A 76 18.03 13.24 42.06
CA PHE A 76 19.09 12.97 41.07
C PHE A 76 18.90 11.70 40.25
N GLY A 77 17.95 10.82 40.60
CA GLY A 77 17.66 9.57 39.88
C GLY A 77 16.33 9.59 39.12
N LEU A 78 15.24 10.02 39.77
CA LEU A 78 13.91 10.03 39.15
C LEU A 78 13.79 11.13 38.09
N LEU A 79 14.38 12.29 38.36
CA LEU A 79 14.29 13.46 37.48
C LEU A 79 15.01 13.22 36.12
N PRO A 80 16.25 12.70 36.06
CA PRO A 80 16.85 12.34 34.77
C PRO A 80 16.19 11.13 34.11
N ALA A 81 15.69 10.14 34.86
CA ALA A 81 14.95 9.02 34.29
C ALA A 81 13.66 9.48 33.61
N LEU A 82 12.90 10.38 34.25
CA LEU A 82 11.70 10.97 33.69
C LEU A 82 12.03 11.84 32.46
N ALA A 83 13.10 12.65 32.53
CA ALA A 83 13.55 13.44 31.38
C ALA A 83 13.94 12.56 30.18
N LEU A 84 14.61 11.43 30.42
CA LEU A 84 15.00 10.48 29.39
C LEU A 84 13.78 9.78 28.78
N LEU A 85 12.80 9.39 29.60
CA LEU A 85 11.52 8.85 29.13
C LEU A 85 10.76 9.84 28.25
N LEU A 86 10.67 11.11 28.67
CA LEU A 86 10.03 12.17 27.88
C LEU A 86 10.78 12.44 26.57
N ALA A 87 12.12 12.40 26.57
CA ALA A 87 12.92 12.58 25.37
C ALA A 87 12.72 11.43 24.37
N LEU A 88 12.69 10.18 24.85
CA LEU A 88 12.38 9.02 24.02
C LEU A 88 10.95 9.09 23.47
N GLY A 89 9.98 9.45 24.29
CA GLY A 89 8.59 9.65 23.88
C GLY A 89 8.44 10.73 22.81
N ALA A 90 9.04 11.90 23.03
CA ALA A 90 9.03 13.01 22.07
C ALA A 90 9.78 12.66 20.77
N GLY A 91 10.90 11.94 20.85
CA GLY A 91 11.65 11.45 19.70
C GLY A 91 10.83 10.45 18.87
N TYR A 92 10.17 9.50 19.53
CA TYR A 92 9.30 8.53 18.89
C TYR A 92 8.09 9.22 18.23
N LEU A 93 7.42 10.12 18.94
CA LEU A 93 6.28 10.87 18.39
C LEU A 93 6.68 11.72 17.18
N LYS A 94 7.84 12.38 17.25
CA LYS A 94 8.40 13.15 16.15
C LYS A 94 8.78 12.28 14.96
N TRP A 95 9.23 11.04 15.17
CA TRP A 95 9.50 10.08 14.09
C TRP A 95 8.22 9.55 13.45
N LEU A 96 7.16 9.36 14.24
CA LEU A 96 5.85 8.97 13.74
C LEU A 96 5.22 10.08 12.90
N ASP A 97 5.18 11.29 13.45
CA ASP A 97 4.73 12.50 12.75
C ASP A 97 5.59 12.70 11.48
N ASN A 98 6.91 12.63 11.67
CA ASN A 98 7.97 12.30 10.71
C ASN A 98 7.50 11.62 9.41
N SER A 99 7.17 10.36 9.63
CA SER A 99 6.86 9.35 8.64
C SER A 99 5.48 9.57 8.02
N VAL A 100 4.48 9.94 8.83
CA VAL A 100 3.11 10.18 8.36
C VAL A 100 3.07 11.35 7.36
N ARG A 101 3.64 12.51 7.71
CA ARG A 101 3.68 13.67 6.79
C ARG A 101 4.40 13.33 5.49
N ASN A 102 5.48 12.54 5.56
CA ASN A 102 6.25 12.19 4.37
C ASN A 102 5.48 11.22 3.46
N SER A 103 4.69 10.32 4.04
CA SER A 103 3.78 9.43 3.31
C SER A 103 2.61 10.18 2.67
N ASP A 104 2.04 11.19 3.32
CA ASP A 104 0.95 11.99 2.75
C ASP A 104 1.41 12.78 1.52
N VAL A 105 2.60 13.40 1.60
CA VAL A 105 3.20 14.09 0.46
C VAL A 105 3.57 13.10 -0.65
N ALA A 106 4.11 11.94 -0.30
CA ALA A 106 4.41 10.90 -1.27
C ALA A 106 3.13 10.43 -1.98
N ALA A 107 2.04 10.19 -1.25
CA ALA A 107 0.75 9.79 -1.80
C ALA A 107 0.18 10.85 -2.75
N ALA A 108 0.16 12.13 -2.35
CA ALA A 108 -0.36 13.20 -3.20
C ALA A 108 0.48 13.37 -4.49
N THR A 109 1.80 13.38 -4.36
CA THR A 109 2.71 13.58 -5.50
C THR A 109 2.76 12.37 -6.43
N SER A 110 2.71 11.15 -5.89
CA SER A 110 2.69 9.91 -6.68
C SER A 110 1.37 9.74 -7.43
N VAL A 111 0.23 10.05 -6.79
CA VAL A 111 -1.09 10.03 -7.47
C VAL A 111 -1.09 11.00 -8.65
N GLN A 112 -0.59 12.22 -8.47
CA GLN A 112 -0.51 13.19 -9.56
C GLN A 112 0.40 12.68 -10.69
N ALA A 113 1.60 12.20 -10.35
CA ALA A 113 2.53 11.65 -11.33
C ALA A 113 1.95 10.45 -12.08
N ALA A 114 1.21 9.57 -11.38
CA ALA A 114 0.53 8.42 -11.98
C ALA A 114 -0.53 8.87 -12.99
N LYS A 115 -1.34 9.87 -12.66
CA LYS A 115 -2.35 10.45 -13.58
C LYS A 115 -1.68 10.98 -14.85
N ASP A 116 -0.72 11.88 -14.67
CA ASP A 116 -0.07 12.58 -15.79
C ASP A 116 0.69 11.61 -16.69
N THR A 117 1.41 10.67 -16.09
CA THR A 117 2.19 9.66 -16.83
C THR A 117 1.27 8.65 -17.53
N THR A 118 0.15 8.25 -16.92
CA THR A 118 -0.84 7.37 -17.55
C THR A 118 -1.47 8.04 -18.78
N ILE A 119 -1.80 9.32 -18.70
CA ILE A 119 -2.30 10.09 -19.85
C ILE A 119 -1.25 10.11 -20.95
N ALA A 120 0.02 10.39 -20.63
CA ALA A 120 1.10 10.41 -21.60
C ALA A 120 1.35 9.04 -22.25
N LEU A 121 1.21 7.94 -21.50
CA LEU A 121 1.42 6.57 -22.01
C LEU A 121 0.34 6.13 -22.99
N LEU A 122 -0.90 6.56 -22.75
CA LEU A 122 -2.09 6.06 -23.44
C LEU A 122 -2.65 7.05 -24.48
N SER A 123 -2.03 8.23 -24.61
CA SER A 123 -2.44 9.25 -25.56
C SER A 123 -1.37 9.46 -26.63
N TYR A 124 -1.76 9.31 -27.90
CA TYR A 124 -0.89 9.62 -29.02
C TYR A 124 -1.68 9.97 -30.28
N GLN A 125 -0.99 10.62 -31.22
CA GLN A 125 -1.49 10.93 -32.55
C GLN A 125 -0.49 10.48 -33.61
N PRO A 126 -0.95 10.06 -34.81
CA PRO A 126 -0.09 9.46 -35.82
C PRO A 126 1.07 10.36 -36.25
N ASP A 127 0.84 11.68 -36.30
CA ASP A 127 1.85 12.66 -36.73
C ASP A 127 2.96 12.91 -35.69
N THR A 128 2.69 12.66 -34.42
CA THR A 128 3.59 12.99 -33.29
C THR A 128 3.89 11.79 -32.39
N VAL A 129 3.54 10.58 -32.85
CA VAL A 129 3.59 9.35 -32.06
C VAL A 129 4.98 9.06 -31.51
N GLU A 130 6.05 9.25 -32.29
CA GLU A 130 7.43 9.06 -31.80
C GLU A 130 7.76 10.01 -30.65
N GLN A 131 7.36 11.28 -30.77
CA GLN A 131 7.66 12.27 -29.76
C GLN A 131 6.86 12.01 -28.48
N GLN A 132 5.56 11.73 -28.63
CA GLN A 132 4.66 11.51 -27.50
C GLN A 132 5.02 10.24 -26.73
N LEU A 133 5.17 9.11 -27.43
CA LEU A 133 5.51 7.85 -26.77
C LEU A 133 6.98 7.81 -26.33
N GLY A 134 7.87 8.52 -27.03
CA GLY A 134 9.26 8.73 -26.58
C GLY A 134 9.36 9.53 -25.28
N ALA A 135 8.57 10.60 -25.15
CA ALA A 135 8.48 11.38 -23.92
C ALA A 135 7.85 10.56 -22.78
N ALA A 136 6.81 9.78 -23.08
CA ALA A 136 6.17 8.87 -22.13
C ALA A 136 7.16 7.83 -21.59
N ARG A 137 8.00 7.25 -22.44
CA ARG A 137 9.09 6.32 -22.04
C ARG A 137 10.04 6.92 -21.00
N ASP A 138 10.29 8.23 -21.05
CA ASP A 138 11.21 8.89 -20.11
C ASP A 138 10.60 9.12 -18.72
N LEU A 139 9.31 8.86 -18.58
CA LEU A 139 8.58 8.81 -17.31
C LEU A 139 8.49 7.38 -16.74
N LEU A 140 9.15 6.41 -17.39
CA LEU A 140 9.17 5.00 -17.00
C LEU A 140 10.55 4.59 -16.45
N THR A 141 10.57 3.53 -15.66
CA THR A 141 11.80 2.93 -15.13
C THR A 141 11.73 1.40 -15.15
N GLY A 142 12.86 0.76 -14.85
CA GLY A 142 12.98 -0.69 -14.75
C GLY A 142 12.65 -1.44 -16.05
N GLU A 143 12.24 -2.69 -15.91
CA GLU A 143 11.91 -3.59 -17.02
C GLU A 143 10.68 -3.12 -17.82
N PHE A 144 9.76 -2.41 -17.17
CA PHE A 144 8.58 -1.86 -17.84
C PHE A 144 8.95 -0.83 -18.91
N ARG A 145 9.96 0.01 -18.66
CA ARG A 145 10.48 0.95 -19.65
C ARG A 145 10.97 0.22 -20.90
N GLU A 146 11.69 -0.88 -20.71
CA GLU A 146 12.26 -1.66 -21.82
C GLU A 146 11.17 -2.34 -22.65
N SER A 147 10.23 -3.00 -21.97
CA SER A 147 9.08 -3.66 -22.59
C SER A 147 8.20 -2.66 -23.37
N TYR A 148 7.93 -1.51 -22.77
CA TYR A 148 7.21 -0.42 -23.41
C TYR A 148 7.95 0.10 -24.65
N THR A 149 9.27 0.26 -24.56
CA THR A 149 10.11 0.74 -25.69
C THR A 149 10.05 -0.23 -26.87
N ALA A 150 10.16 -1.53 -26.62
CA ALA A 150 10.08 -2.55 -27.66
C ALA A 150 8.70 -2.54 -28.34
N LEU A 151 7.62 -2.68 -27.56
CA LEU A 151 6.26 -2.69 -28.10
C LEU A 151 5.94 -1.42 -28.90
N THR A 152 6.38 -0.27 -28.39
CA THR A 152 6.13 1.02 -29.02
C THR A 152 6.84 1.15 -30.36
N ASN A 153 8.13 0.81 -30.43
CA ASN A 153 8.91 0.95 -31.66
C ASN A 153 8.52 -0.10 -32.72
N ASP A 154 8.22 -1.33 -32.28
CA ASP A 154 8.02 -2.45 -33.20
C ASP A 154 6.57 -2.56 -33.68
N VAL A 155 5.60 -2.07 -32.90
CA VAL A 155 4.17 -2.28 -33.16
C VAL A 155 3.39 -0.96 -33.18
N VAL A 156 3.45 -0.17 -32.10
CA VAL A 156 2.53 0.97 -31.92
C VAL A 156 2.84 2.12 -32.87
N ILE A 157 4.10 2.54 -32.97
CA ILE A 157 4.52 3.64 -33.85
C ILE A 157 4.24 3.32 -35.33
N PRO A 158 4.68 2.16 -35.87
CA PRO A 158 4.36 1.80 -37.26
C PRO A 158 2.86 1.69 -37.49
N GLY A 159 2.14 0.99 -36.59
CA GLY A 159 0.69 0.82 -36.70
C GLY A 159 -0.07 2.14 -36.68
N ALA A 160 0.30 3.06 -35.78
CA ALA A 160 -0.31 4.39 -35.69
C ALA A 160 -0.13 5.17 -36.99
N LYS A 161 1.06 5.16 -37.58
CA LYS A 161 1.33 5.87 -38.84
C LYS A 161 0.61 5.27 -40.03
N GLU A 162 0.67 3.96 -40.19
CA GLU A 162 0.09 3.27 -41.33
C GLU A 162 -1.44 3.29 -41.32
N LYS A 163 -2.05 3.13 -40.14
CA LYS A 163 -3.50 3.05 -39.98
C LYS A 163 -4.13 4.36 -39.51
N GLN A 164 -3.32 5.41 -39.31
CA GLN A 164 -3.76 6.70 -38.80
C GLN A 164 -4.52 6.55 -37.48
N ILE A 165 -3.95 5.77 -36.56
CA ILE A 165 -4.55 5.53 -35.23
C ILE A 165 -4.17 6.68 -34.32
N ALA A 166 -5.17 7.26 -33.66
CA ALA A 166 -4.99 8.19 -32.57
C ALA A 166 -5.72 7.66 -31.33
N ALA A 167 -5.11 7.89 -30.17
CA ALA A 167 -5.68 7.55 -28.87
C ALA A 167 -5.61 8.78 -27.97
N VAL A 168 -6.67 9.03 -27.21
CA VAL A 168 -6.71 10.09 -26.20
C VAL A 168 -7.22 9.47 -24.92
N ALA A 169 -6.40 9.54 -23.87
CA ALA A 169 -6.76 9.06 -22.55
C ALA A 169 -7.05 10.22 -21.60
N SER A 170 -7.98 9.99 -20.67
CA SER A 170 -8.26 10.86 -19.55
C SER A 170 -8.36 10.03 -18.28
N VAL A 171 -8.00 10.65 -17.16
CA VAL A 171 -7.99 10.00 -15.85
C VAL A 171 -9.00 10.71 -14.95
N PRO A 172 -10.29 10.34 -15.00
CA PRO A 172 -11.33 10.98 -14.20
C PRO A 172 -11.10 10.81 -12.69
N ALA A 173 -10.47 9.71 -12.28
CA ALA A 173 -10.18 9.43 -10.88
C ALA A 173 -8.88 8.62 -10.73
N ALA A 174 -8.18 8.86 -9.63
CA ALA A 174 -7.11 7.99 -9.17
C ALA A 174 -7.01 8.06 -7.64
N ALA A 175 -6.60 6.96 -7.02
CA ALA A 175 -6.51 6.83 -5.57
C ALA A 175 -5.18 6.16 -5.17
N SER A 176 -4.54 6.69 -4.13
CA SER A 176 -3.36 6.05 -3.53
C SER A 176 -3.79 4.76 -2.83
N VAL A 177 -3.20 3.63 -3.21
CA VAL A 177 -3.36 2.34 -2.54
C VAL A 177 -2.33 2.22 -1.42
N SER A 178 -1.08 2.57 -1.72
CA SER A 178 0.01 2.65 -0.75
C SER A 178 1.02 3.71 -1.17
N ALA A 179 1.67 4.35 -0.19
CA ALA A 179 2.71 5.33 -0.47
C ALA A 179 3.79 5.29 0.62
N THR A 180 5.02 5.17 0.18
CA THR A 180 6.24 5.30 0.98
C THR A 180 7.10 6.41 0.37
N PRO A 181 8.18 6.85 1.04
CA PRO A 181 9.05 7.89 0.48
C PRO A 181 9.72 7.54 -0.86
N SER A 182 9.83 6.25 -1.21
CA SER A 182 10.55 5.76 -2.39
C SER A 182 9.68 4.98 -3.38
N GLU A 183 8.53 4.46 -2.95
CA GLU A 183 7.64 3.62 -3.77
C GLU A 183 6.19 3.94 -3.45
N ALA A 184 5.32 3.94 -4.47
CA ALA A 184 3.90 4.12 -4.30
C ALA A 184 3.10 3.26 -5.28
N VAL A 185 1.92 2.83 -4.86
CA VAL A 185 0.96 2.11 -5.71
C VAL A 185 -0.30 2.95 -5.80
N VAL A 186 -0.75 3.20 -7.02
CA VAL A 186 -1.91 4.04 -7.33
C VAL A 186 -2.88 3.24 -8.19
N LEU A 187 -4.16 3.25 -7.81
CA LEU A 187 -5.23 2.78 -8.67
C LEU A 187 -5.72 3.93 -9.54
N VAL A 188 -5.72 3.73 -10.86
CA VAL A 188 -6.06 4.75 -11.85
C VAL A 188 -7.26 4.27 -12.67
N PHE A 189 -8.29 5.12 -12.76
CA PHE A 189 -9.43 4.89 -13.63
C PHE A 189 -9.20 5.68 -14.91
N VAL A 190 -9.28 5.00 -16.06
CA VAL A 190 -8.93 5.57 -17.36
C VAL A 190 -10.15 5.52 -18.27
N ASN A 191 -10.45 6.62 -18.93
CA ASN A 191 -11.32 6.65 -20.11
C ASN A 191 -10.45 6.93 -21.32
N GLN A 192 -10.56 6.10 -22.35
CA GLN A 192 -9.79 6.26 -23.58
C GLN A 192 -10.72 6.28 -24.78
N THR A 193 -10.48 7.24 -25.68
CA THR A 193 -11.10 7.33 -26.99
C THR A 193 -10.06 6.98 -28.05
N VAL A 194 -10.36 6.01 -28.90
CA VAL A 194 -9.48 5.59 -30.01
C VAL A 194 -10.19 5.82 -31.34
N SER A 195 -9.48 6.41 -32.30
CA SER A 195 -9.96 6.62 -33.67
C SER A 195 -8.96 6.06 -34.68
N VAL A 196 -9.45 5.46 -35.76
CA VAL A 196 -8.64 4.88 -36.84
C VAL A 196 -9.01 5.56 -38.15
N GLY A 197 -8.10 6.37 -38.72
CA GLY A 197 -8.36 7.11 -39.95
C GLY A 197 -9.58 8.03 -39.84
N GLN A 198 -10.65 7.71 -40.57
CA GLN A 198 -11.91 8.46 -40.58
C GLN A 198 -13.07 7.66 -39.95
N ASP A 199 -12.78 6.52 -39.34
CA ASP A 199 -13.78 5.70 -38.69
C ASP A 199 -14.30 6.40 -37.41
N PRO A 200 -15.56 6.16 -37.02
CA PRO A 200 -16.10 6.70 -35.78
C PRO A 200 -15.23 6.31 -34.56
N PRO A 201 -14.99 7.24 -33.62
CA PRO A 201 -14.21 6.94 -32.43
C PRO A 201 -14.89 5.90 -31.55
N THR A 202 -14.09 5.07 -30.89
CA THR A 202 -14.54 4.09 -29.89
C THR A 202 -14.07 4.51 -28.51
N ASP A 203 -15.00 4.56 -27.56
CA ASP A 203 -14.71 4.87 -26.16
C ASP A 203 -14.61 3.59 -25.33
N THR A 204 -13.63 3.57 -24.44
CA THR A 204 -13.38 2.47 -23.51
C THR A 204 -13.09 3.04 -22.13
N ALA A 205 -13.49 2.31 -21.09
CA ALA A 205 -13.16 2.63 -19.72
C ALA A 205 -12.48 1.41 -19.09
N SER A 206 -11.38 1.64 -18.38
CA SER A 206 -10.59 0.60 -17.73
C SER A 206 -10.03 1.10 -16.41
N SER A 207 -9.55 0.16 -15.59
CA SER A 207 -8.88 0.44 -14.33
C SER A 207 -7.51 -0.23 -14.34
N VAL A 208 -6.51 0.48 -13.84
CA VAL A 208 -5.11 0.04 -13.87
C VAL A 208 -4.47 0.29 -12.52
N ARG A 209 -3.74 -0.71 -12.01
CA ARG A 209 -2.81 -0.56 -10.90
C ARG A 209 -1.46 -0.10 -11.43
N VAL A 210 -1.03 1.07 -10.99
CA VAL A 210 0.22 1.69 -11.38
C VAL A 210 1.19 1.66 -10.20
N THR A 211 2.36 1.06 -10.39
CA THR A 211 3.45 1.08 -9.41
C THR A 211 4.46 2.15 -9.82
N LEU A 212 4.80 3.03 -8.89
CA LEU A 212 5.74 4.12 -9.09
C LEU A 212 6.94 3.97 -8.16
N GLU A 213 8.11 4.24 -8.70
CA GLU A 213 9.36 4.32 -7.95
C GLU A 213 9.93 5.74 -8.05
N LYS A 214 10.46 6.23 -6.93
CA LYS A 214 11.08 7.55 -6.86
C LYS A 214 12.55 7.43 -7.22
N VAL A 215 12.91 7.94 -8.40
CA VAL A 215 14.29 7.99 -8.89
C VAL A 215 14.79 9.43 -8.82
N GLY A 216 15.61 9.72 -7.81
CA GLY A 216 15.98 11.09 -7.45
C GLY A 216 14.78 11.86 -6.91
N ASP A 217 14.43 12.97 -7.58
CA ASP A 217 13.28 13.80 -7.20
C ASP A 217 12.02 13.56 -8.05
N ARG A 218 12.02 12.53 -8.91
CA ARG A 218 10.92 12.23 -9.83
C ARG A 218 10.31 10.87 -9.56
N TRP A 219 8.97 10.82 -9.61
CA TRP A 219 8.22 9.56 -9.66
C TRP A 219 8.22 9.04 -11.09
N LEU A 220 8.63 7.79 -11.28
CA LEU A 220 8.61 7.08 -12.56
C LEU A 220 7.78 5.80 -12.41
N ILE A 221 7.00 5.44 -13.43
CA ILE A 221 6.22 4.19 -13.40
C ILE A 221 7.16 3.01 -13.64
N SER A 222 7.15 2.03 -12.73
CA SER A 222 7.89 0.78 -12.87
C SER A 222 7.00 -0.42 -13.23
N LYS A 223 5.68 -0.35 -12.99
CA LYS A 223 4.70 -1.37 -13.42
C LYS A 223 3.34 -0.76 -13.76
N PHE A 224 2.64 -1.40 -14.68
CA PHE A 224 1.34 -0.95 -15.20
C PHE A 224 0.46 -2.17 -15.49
N ASP A 225 -0.37 -2.56 -14.52
CA ASP A 225 -1.11 -3.82 -14.54
C ASP A 225 -2.63 -3.57 -14.54
N PRO A 226 -3.42 -4.23 -15.41
CA PRO A 226 -4.88 -4.19 -15.31
C PRO A 226 -5.35 -4.80 -13.98
N VAL A 227 -6.52 -4.35 -13.49
CA VAL A 227 -7.16 -4.89 -12.27
C VAL A 227 -8.28 -5.87 -12.57
#